data_AF-A0A8R7R0L0-F1
#
_entry.id   AF-A0A8R7R0L0-F1
#
_cell.length_a   1.000
_cell.length_b   1.000
_cell.length_c   1.000
_cell.angle_alpha   90.00
_cell.angle_beta   90.00
_cell.angle_gamma   90.00
#
_symmetry.space_group_name_H-M   'P 1'
#
loop_
_entity.id
_entity.type
_entity.pdbx_description
1 polymer ?
#
loop_
_entity_poly.entity_id
_entity_poly.type
_entity_poly.pdbx_seq_one_letter_code
_entity_poly.pdbx_strand_id
1 'polypeptide(L)'
;MKIYCNYFEAREHVRLHQEFDQYLASGELDDDVYKFNYSHDKSVLQFAEKHVVKSRFGKLDHKLMKLSLDDRAQIVHTQRQIGTYCETLRDILANKELNVSIQKLMNKLEEEGFFDVDNDSIDWDKPCFVSLIDRFKELVFKGHGCPRHVVVQGIMEYWAISQRSGVITGQFSLEQVVEEKCRTWKENIADIWMDTRYYEESYHDFLRNRLRKI
;
A
#
# COMPACT_ATOMS: atom_id res chain seq x y z
N MET A 1 -34.13 1.89 -30.77
CA MET A 1 -32.86 1.32 -31.31
C MET A 1 -31.61 1.88 -30.63
N LYS A 2 -31.48 3.20 -30.36
CA LYS A 2 -30.32 3.78 -29.64
C LYS A 2 -30.05 3.25 -28.22
N ILE A 3 -31.07 3.02 -27.40
CA ILE A 3 -30.91 2.56 -26.00
C ILE A 3 -30.32 1.14 -25.92
N TYR A 4 -30.65 0.29 -26.89
CA TYR A 4 -30.21 -1.11 -26.92
C TYR A 4 -28.71 -1.23 -27.25
N CYS A 5 -28.20 -0.39 -28.15
CA CYS A 5 -26.76 -0.32 -28.46
C CYS A 5 -25.94 0.13 -27.24
N ASN A 6 -26.39 1.19 -26.55
CA ASN A 6 -25.69 1.71 -25.38
C ASN A 6 -25.64 0.71 -24.21
N TYR A 7 -26.63 -0.18 -24.07
CA TYR A 7 -26.63 -1.22 -23.03
C TYR A 7 -25.57 -2.29 -23.28
N PHE A 8 -25.46 -2.80 -24.51
CA PHE A 8 -24.47 -3.82 -24.84
C PHE A 8 -23.05 -3.25 -24.81
N GLU A 9 -22.88 -2.01 -25.26
CA GLU A 9 -21.63 -1.27 -25.15
C GLU A 9 -21.23 -1.04 -23.68
N ALA A 10 -22.17 -0.57 -22.83
CA ALA A 10 -21.93 -0.42 -21.40
C ALA A 10 -21.56 -1.75 -20.72
N ARG A 11 -22.24 -2.85 -21.08
CA ARG A 11 -21.96 -4.19 -20.54
C ARG A 11 -20.57 -4.66 -20.95
N GLU A 12 -20.16 -4.40 -22.18
CA GLU A 12 -18.83 -4.76 -22.67
C GLU A 12 -17.73 -3.92 -22.00
N HIS A 13 -17.95 -2.61 -21.81
CA HIS A 13 -17.03 -1.78 -21.05
C HIS A 13 -16.90 -2.23 -19.60
N VAL A 14 -17.99 -2.62 -18.94
CA VAL A 14 -17.96 -3.16 -17.57
C VAL A 14 -17.16 -4.47 -17.51
N ARG A 15 -17.37 -5.38 -18.47
CA ARG A 15 -16.61 -6.63 -18.55
C ARG A 15 -15.11 -6.36 -18.75
N LEU A 16 -14.77 -5.54 -19.74
CA LEU A 16 -13.38 -5.18 -20.05
C LEU A 16 -12.70 -4.43 -18.89
N HIS A 17 -13.44 -3.60 -18.18
CA HIS A 17 -12.94 -2.88 -17.01
C HIS A 17 -12.60 -3.84 -15.88
N GLN A 18 -13.49 -4.79 -15.57
CA GLN A 18 -13.22 -5.84 -14.59
C GLN A 18 -12.03 -6.71 -14.96
N GLU A 19 -11.91 -7.11 -16.23
CA GLU A 19 -10.76 -7.88 -16.72
C GLU A 19 -9.46 -7.09 -16.65
N PHE A 20 -9.52 -5.78 -16.94
CA PHE A 20 -8.37 -4.89 -16.83
C PHE A 20 -7.93 -4.73 -15.37
N ASP A 21 -8.86 -4.56 -14.43
CA ASP A 21 -8.57 -4.47 -13.00
C ASP A 21 -7.97 -5.77 -12.46
N GLN A 22 -8.48 -6.93 -12.89
CA GLN A 22 -7.90 -8.23 -12.55
C GLN A 22 -6.47 -8.38 -13.11
N TYR A 23 -6.24 -7.86 -14.32
CA TYR A 23 -4.90 -7.86 -14.91
C TYR A 23 -3.95 -6.91 -14.20
N LEU A 24 -4.40 -5.73 -13.77
CA LEU A 24 -3.62 -4.86 -12.90
C LEU A 24 -3.34 -5.52 -11.54
N ALA A 25 -4.28 -6.32 -11.04
CA ALA A 25 -4.13 -7.02 -9.76
C ALA A 25 -3.09 -8.13 -9.77
N SER A 26 -2.80 -8.72 -10.94
CA SER A 26 -1.72 -9.70 -11.05
C SER A 26 -0.34 -9.09 -10.79
N GLY A 27 -0.22 -7.76 -10.82
CA GLY A 27 1.02 -7.03 -10.61
C GLY A 27 1.93 -6.96 -11.84
N GLU A 28 1.55 -7.60 -12.96
CA GLU A 28 2.36 -7.62 -14.19
C GLU A 28 2.69 -6.22 -14.73
N LEU A 29 1.84 -5.23 -14.43
CA LEU A 29 2.00 -3.84 -14.88
C LEU A 29 2.46 -2.88 -13.76
N ASP A 30 2.83 -3.35 -12.57
CA ASP A 30 3.10 -2.48 -11.42
C ASP A 30 4.25 -1.49 -11.64
N ASP A 31 5.30 -1.89 -12.36
CA ASP A 31 6.38 -0.97 -12.75
C ASP A 31 5.91 0.12 -13.69
N ASP A 32 4.99 -0.21 -14.58
CA ASP A 32 4.42 0.72 -15.54
C ASP A 32 3.43 1.67 -14.88
N VAL A 33 2.61 1.16 -13.96
CA VAL A 33 1.69 1.95 -13.14
C VAL A 33 2.47 2.92 -12.26
N TYR A 34 3.57 2.46 -11.66
CA TYR A 34 4.44 3.34 -10.88
C TYR A 34 5.01 4.46 -11.75
N LYS A 35 5.61 4.13 -12.90
CA LYS A 35 6.14 5.15 -13.85
C LYS A 35 5.05 6.11 -14.33
N PHE A 36 3.85 5.60 -14.62
CA PHE A 36 2.71 6.40 -15.02
C PHE A 36 2.35 7.45 -13.96
N ASN A 37 2.32 7.06 -12.68
CA ASN A 37 1.95 7.96 -11.59
C ASN A 37 2.98 9.08 -11.35
N TYR A 38 4.27 8.84 -11.63
CA TYR A 38 5.36 9.82 -11.48
C TYR A 38 5.65 10.62 -12.76
N SER A 39 5.05 10.26 -13.89
CA SER A 39 5.18 11.04 -15.13
C SER A 39 4.50 12.40 -14.98
N HIS A 40 5.17 13.47 -15.40
CA HIS A 40 4.56 14.80 -15.52
C HIS A 40 3.40 14.82 -16.51
N ASP A 41 3.42 13.91 -17.49
CA ASP A 41 2.35 13.69 -18.44
C ASP A 41 1.70 12.34 -18.13
N LYS A 42 0.66 12.35 -17.27
CA LYS A 42 -0.17 11.18 -16.92
C LYS A 42 -1.05 10.73 -18.10
N SER A 43 -0.42 10.53 -19.25
CA SER A 43 -1.11 10.23 -20.50
C SER A 43 -1.50 8.74 -20.55
N VAL A 44 -2.79 8.48 -20.30
CA VAL A 44 -3.38 7.14 -20.41
C VAL A 44 -3.20 6.58 -21.81
N LEU A 45 -3.09 7.42 -22.83
CA LEU A 45 -2.85 7.02 -24.22
C LEU A 45 -1.49 6.30 -24.38
N GLN A 46 -0.45 6.78 -23.72
CA GLN A 46 0.85 6.10 -23.76
C GLN A 46 0.79 4.73 -23.09
N PHE A 47 0.01 4.61 -22.01
CA PHE A 47 -0.23 3.34 -21.34
C PHE A 47 -1.06 2.37 -22.20
N ALA A 48 -2.11 2.88 -22.85
CA ALA A 48 -3.01 2.13 -23.71
C ALA A 48 -2.31 1.55 -24.96
N GLU A 49 -1.29 2.24 -25.47
CA GLU A 49 -0.52 1.80 -26.63
C GLU A 49 0.47 0.67 -26.34
N LYS A 50 0.72 0.32 -25.07
CA LYS A 50 1.53 -0.86 -24.72
C LYS A 50 0.92 -2.12 -25.33
N HIS A 51 1.75 -2.95 -25.98
CA HIS A 51 1.29 -4.10 -26.77
C HIS A 51 0.27 -5.00 -26.02
N VAL A 52 0.53 -5.33 -24.75
CA VAL A 52 -0.36 -6.19 -23.96
C VAL A 52 -1.68 -5.49 -23.59
N VAL A 53 -1.63 -4.17 -23.35
CA VAL A 53 -2.82 -3.36 -23.03
C VAL A 53 -3.66 -3.14 -24.29
N LYS A 54 -3.03 -2.74 -25.39
CA LYS A 54 -3.68 -2.52 -26.67
C LYS A 54 -4.38 -3.78 -27.20
N SER A 55 -3.71 -4.93 -27.12
CA SER A 55 -4.24 -6.20 -27.66
C SER A 55 -5.43 -6.74 -26.86
N ARG A 56 -5.46 -6.57 -25.54
CA ARG A 56 -6.51 -7.12 -24.66
C ARG A 56 -7.59 -6.10 -24.29
N PHE A 57 -7.21 -4.84 -24.12
CA PHE A 57 -8.05 -3.79 -23.54
C PHE A 57 -8.15 -2.54 -24.42
N GLY A 58 -7.72 -2.59 -25.69
CA GLY A 58 -7.75 -1.42 -26.59
C GLY A 58 -9.14 -0.85 -26.90
N LYS A 59 -10.22 -1.55 -26.50
CA LYS A 59 -11.60 -1.07 -26.59
C LYS A 59 -12.12 -0.49 -25.26
N LEU A 60 -11.36 -0.58 -24.17
CA LEU A 60 -11.76 -0.04 -22.88
C LEU A 60 -11.76 1.48 -22.93
N ASP A 61 -12.78 2.10 -22.34
CA ASP A 61 -12.87 3.55 -22.24
C ASP A 61 -11.68 4.11 -21.46
N HIS A 62 -11.04 5.14 -22.00
CA HIS A 62 -9.82 5.69 -21.40
C HIS A 62 -10.06 6.34 -20.03
N LYS A 63 -11.28 6.79 -19.70
CA LYS A 63 -11.57 7.31 -18.36
C LYS A 63 -11.63 6.16 -17.35
N LEU A 64 -12.25 5.04 -17.71
CA LEU A 64 -12.24 3.84 -16.86
C LEU A 64 -10.82 3.31 -16.66
N MET A 65 -10.04 3.25 -17.75
CA MET A 65 -8.64 2.85 -17.67
C MET A 65 -7.84 3.79 -16.75
N LYS A 66 -8.07 5.11 -16.84
CA LYS A 66 -7.43 6.08 -15.96
C LYS A 66 -7.75 5.83 -14.49
N LEU A 67 -9.03 5.63 -14.16
CA LEU A 67 -9.46 5.38 -12.78
C LEU A 67 -8.74 4.15 -12.21
N SER A 68 -8.74 3.04 -12.95
CA SER A 68 -8.02 1.82 -12.57
C SER A 68 -6.53 2.06 -12.31
N LEU A 69 -5.88 2.88 -13.15
CA LEU A 69 -4.47 3.21 -13.00
C LEU A 69 -4.20 4.11 -11.80
N ASP A 70 -5.02 5.13 -11.56
CA ASP A 70 -4.88 6.05 -10.42
C ASP A 70 -5.06 5.28 -9.10
N ASP A 71 -6.02 4.35 -9.02
CA ASP A 71 -6.23 3.54 -7.82
C ASP A 71 -5.15 2.48 -7.62
N ARG A 72 -4.76 1.77 -8.71
CA ARG A 72 -3.64 0.82 -8.64
C ARG A 72 -2.33 1.52 -8.24
N ALA A 73 -2.12 2.76 -8.67
CA ALA A 73 -0.92 3.51 -8.33
C ALA A 73 -0.77 3.75 -6.82
N GLN A 74 -1.87 4.04 -6.11
CA GLN A 74 -1.84 4.19 -4.66
C GLN A 74 -1.47 2.88 -3.96
N ILE A 75 -1.99 1.76 -4.46
CA ILE A 75 -1.69 0.43 -3.94
C ILE A 75 -0.24 0.05 -4.19
N VAL A 76 0.24 0.19 -5.43
CA VAL A 76 1.62 -0.10 -5.80
C VAL A 76 2.59 0.76 -4.99
N HIS A 77 2.28 2.04 -4.80
CA HIS A 77 3.07 2.92 -3.96
C HIS A 77 3.15 2.40 -2.52
N THR A 78 2.01 2.04 -1.92
CA THR A 78 1.95 1.50 -0.56
C THR A 78 2.70 0.17 -0.46
N GLN A 79 2.51 -0.75 -1.41
CA GLN A 79 3.20 -2.04 -1.45
C GLN A 79 4.72 -1.89 -1.58
N ARG A 80 5.20 -0.88 -2.33
CA ARG A 80 6.63 -0.54 -2.42
C ARG A 80 7.14 0.01 -1.10
N GLN A 81 6.40 0.92 -0.44
CA GLN A 81 6.78 1.42 0.88
C GLN A 81 6.89 0.29 1.91
N ILE A 82 5.96 -0.69 1.87
CA ILE A 82 6.03 -1.89 2.69
C ILE A 82 7.26 -2.70 2.32
N GLY A 83 7.50 -2.97 1.03
CA GLY A 83 8.69 -3.70 0.58
C GLY A 83 9.99 -3.09 1.08
N THR A 84 10.15 -1.78 0.89
CA THR A 84 11.26 -0.99 1.42
C THR A 84 11.36 -1.12 2.93
N TYR A 85 10.25 -0.98 3.66
CA TYR A 85 10.22 -1.17 5.12
C TYR A 85 10.76 -2.55 5.54
N CYS A 86 10.33 -3.63 4.87
CA CYS A 86 10.78 -4.99 5.20
C CYS A 86 12.28 -5.16 4.91
N GLU A 87 12.75 -4.66 3.76
CA GLU A 87 14.17 -4.71 3.39
C GLU A 87 15.01 -3.96 4.41
N THR A 88 14.60 -2.76 4.81
CA THR A 88 15.33 -1.98 5.81
C THR A 88 15.35 -2.66 7.17
N LEU A 89 14.25 -3.30 7.59
CA LEU A 89 14.24 -4.10 8.82
C LEU A 89 15.17 -5.33 8.73
N ARG A 90 15.25 -6.01 7.57
CA ARG A 90 16.23 -7.09 7.38
C ARG A 90 17.66 -6.58 7.46
N ASP A 91 17.97 -5.42 6.87
CA ASP A 91 19.30 -4.82 6.94
C ASP A 91 19.69 -4.43 8.38
N ILE A 92 18.73 -3.92 9.15
CA ILE A 92 18.88 -3.67 10.59
C ILE A 92 19.21 -4.94 11.34
N LEU A 93 18.49 -6.02 11.04
CA LEU A 93 18.70 -7.30 11.70
C LEU A 93 20.10 -7.82 11.43
N ALA A 94 20.58 -7.70 10.20
CA ALA A 94 21.93 -8.10 9.82
C ALA A 94 23.02 -7.24 10.50
N ASN A 95 22.72 -6.00 10.89
CA ASN A 95 23.69 -5.06 11.47
C ASN A 95 23.63 -5.01 13.01
N LYS A 96 24.60 -5.65 13.66
CA LYS A 96 24.71 -5.73 15.13
C LYS A 96 24.85 -4.37 15.82
N GLU A 97 25.57 -3.41 15.25
CA GLU A 97 25.74 -2.08 15.87
C GLU A 97 24.46 -1.24 15.78
N LEU A 98 23.76 -1.35 14.65
CA LEU A 98 22.47 -0.70 14.45
C LEU A 98 21.41 -1.30 15.38
N ASN A 99 21.43 -2.62 15.57
CA ASN A 99 20.56 -3.32 16.51
C ASN A 99 20.74 -2.81 17.96
N VAL A 100 21.99 -2.66 18.43
CA VAL A 100 22.29 -2.07 19.75
C VAL A 100 21.74 -0.63 19.86
N SER A 101 21.85 0.15 18.79
CA SER A 101 21.38 1.53 18.76
C SER A 101 19.85 1.63 18.80
N ILE A 102 19.17 0.74 18.07
CA ILE A 102 17.71 0.64 18.08
C ILE A 102 17.23 0.15 19.44
N GLN A 103 17.87 -0.86 20.05
CA GLN A 103 17.50 -1.34 21.38
C GLN A 103 17.59 -0.22 22.43
N LYS A 104 18.64 0.61 22.40
CA LYS A 104 18.74 1.79 23.27
C LYS A 104 17.63 2.80 23.03
N LEU A 105 17.14 2.92 21.79
CA LEU A 105 16.04 3.82 21.44
C LEU A 105 14.70 3.25 21.92
N MET A 106 14.48 1.94 21.75
CA MET A 106 13.29 1.23 22.25
C MET A 106 13.16 1.34 23.77
N ASN A 107 14.26 1.13 24.51
CA ASN A 107 14.26 1.29 25.97
C ASN A 107 13.88 2.72 26.39
N LYS A 108 14.34 3.75 25.66
CA LYS A 108 13.96 5.14 25.94
C LYS A 108 12.49 5.42 25.64
N LEU A 109 11.96 4.85 24.56
CA LEU A 109 10.52 4.95 24.26
C LEU A 109 9.69 4.32 25.38
N GLU A 110 10.12 3.16 25.88
CA GLU A 110 9.49 2.48 27.01
C GLU A 110 9.56 3.32 28.30
N GLU A 111 10.73 3.84 28.67
CA GLU A 111 10.93 4.74 29.82
C GLU A 111 10.03 5.98 29.77
N GLU A 112 9.79 6.51 28.56
CA GLU A 112 8.94 7.67 28.34
C GLU A 112 7.43 7.34 28.27
N GLY A 113 7.07 6.06 28.39
CA GLY A 113 5.68 5.58 28.42
C GLY A 113 5.03 5.39 27.04
N PHE A 114 5.82 5.29 25.96
CA PHE A 114 5.29 5.21 24.59
C PHE A 114 4.40 3.98 24.33
N PHE A 115 4.65 2.86 25.03
CA PHE A 115 3.94 1.59 24.82
C PHE A 115 2.77 1.37 25.79
N ASP A 116 2.43 2.36 26.63
CA ASP A 116 1.34 2.26 27.62
C ASP A 116 -0.04 2.49 26.96
N VAL A 117 -0.41 1.62 26.02
CA VAL A 117 -1.60 1.76 25.16
C VAL A 117 -2.95 1.71 25.90
N ASP A 118 -2.97 1.32 27.17
CA ASP A 118 -4.18 1.30 28.01
C ASP A 118 -4.48 2.68 28.65
N ASN A 119 -3.64 3.68 28.40
CA ASN A 119 -3.71 4.97 29.07
C ASN A 119 -4.30 6.03 28.12
N ASP A 120 -5.56 6.40 28.34
CA ASP A 120 -6.24 7.52 27.65
C ASP A 120 -5.50 8.88 27.83
N SER A 121 -4.41 8.91 28.61
CA SER A 121 -3.61 10.09 28.92
C SER A 121 -2.30 10.22 28.13
N ILE A 122 -2.02 9.38 27.13
CA ILE A 122 -0.79 9.54 26.32
C ILE A 122 -0.85 10.86 25.53
N ASP A 123 0.04 11.78 25.86
CA ASP A 123 0.32 12.98 25.07
C ASP A 123 1.21 12.59 23.87
N TRP A 124 0.59 12.26 22.75
CA TRP A 124 1.28 11.92 21.50
C TRP A 124 2.11 13.09 20.92
N ASP A 125 1.82 14.32 21.35
CA ASP A 125 2.54 15.52 20.94
C ASP A 125 3.73 15.85 21.86
N LYS A 126 4.00 15.00 22.86
CA LYS A 126 5.15 15.14 23.76
C LYS A 126 6.45 15.27 22.95
N PRO A 127 7.24 16.35 23.14
CA PRO A 127 8.43 16.61 22.32
C PRO A 127 9.46 15.48 22.32
N CYS A 128 9.54 14.68 23.39
CA CYS A 128 10.44 13.53 23.44
C CYS A 128 10.02 12.42 22.47
N PHE A 129 8.71 12.14 22.31
CA PHE A 129 8.22 11.16 21.33
C PHE A 129 8.54 11.60 19.92
N VAL A 130 8.27 12.87 19.60
CA VAL A 130 8.63 13.47 18.31
C VAL A 130 10.12 13.23 18.01
N SER A 131 11.00 13.57 18.95
CA SER A 131 12.45 13.40 18.78
C SER A 131 12.89 11.93 18.66
N LEU A 132 12.29 11.02 19.44
CA LEU A 132 12.62 9.60 19.42
C LEU A 132 12.12 8.92 18.13
N ILE A 133 10.92 9.28 17.66
CA ILE A 133 10.37 8.81 16.38
C ILE A 133 11.25 9.30 15.23
N ASP A 134 11.64 10.58 15.22
CA ASP A 134 12.49 11.12 14.16
C ASP A 134 13.88 10.47 14.17
N ARG A 135 14.44 10.15 15.35
CA ARG A 135 15.67 9.37 15.45
C ARG A 135 15.52 7.94 14.93
N PHE A 136 14.41 7.27 15.26
CA PHE A 136 14.13 5.94 14.71
C PHE A 136 14.01 6.01 13.19
N LYS A 137 13.31 7.02 12.67
CA LYS A 137 13.20 7.28 11.22
C LYS A 137 14.55 7.46 10.55
N GLU A 138 15.47 8.22 11.15
CA GLU A 138 16.81 8.43 10.58
C GLU A 138 17.72 7.21 10.69
N LEU A 139 17.52 6.34 11.69
CA LEU A 139 18.28 5.10 11.84
C LEU A 139 17.77 3.99 10.93
N VAL A 140 16.45 3.90 10.78
CA VAL A 140 15.77 2.84 10.05
C VAL A 140 15.45 3.33 8.65
N PHE A 141 14.53 4.28 8.50
CA PHE A 141 14.02 4.70 7.19
C PHE A 141 14.82 5.81 6.50
N LYS A 142 16.13 5.86 6.69
CA LYS A 142 16.97 6.93 6.16
C LYS A 142 16.81 7.05 4.64
N GLY A 143 16.42 8.24 4.16
CA GLY A 143 16.26 8.50 2.73
C GLY A 143 15.00 7.91 2.09
N HIS A 144 14.15 7.19 2.84
CA HIS A 144 12.93 6.57 2.32
C HIS A 144 11.68 7.45 2.41
N GLY A 145 11.79 8.66 2.98
CA GLY A 145 10.70 9.64 3.01
C GLY A 145 9.45 9.17 3.76
N CYS A 146 9.56 8.15 4.62
CA CYS A 146 8.41 7.54 5.29
C CYS A 146 7.63 8.57 6.13
N PRO A 147 6.28 8.61 6.01
CA PRO A 147 5.46 9.48 6.84
C PRO A 147 5.47 8.98 8.30
N ARG A 148 5.22 9.90 9.25
CA ARG A 148 5.37 9.62 10.69
C ARG A 148 4.57 8.41 11.18
N HIS A 149 3.34 8.22 10.69
CA HIS A 149 2.50 7.08 11.10
C HIS A 149 3.12 5.72 10.74
N VAL A 150 3.81 5.61 9.59
CA VAL A 150 4.56 4.38 9.21
C VAL A 150 5.72 4.13 10.16
N VAL A 151 6.39 5.19 10.63
CA VAL A 151 7.50 5.06 11.59
C VAL A 151 6.99 4.60 12.95
N VAL A 152 5.88 5.17 13.43
CA VAL A 152 5.22 4.77 14.69
C VAL A 152 4.78 3.31 14.63
N GLN A 153 4.15 2.92 13.52
CA GLN A 153 3.77 1.53 13.28
C GLN A 153 5.00 0.60 13.34
N GLY A 154 6.12 1.00 12.71
CA GLY A 154 7.36 0.24 12.76
C GLY A 154 7.94 0.06 14.15
N ILE A 155 7.85 1.10 15.00
CA ILE A 155 8.26 1.04 16.40
C ILE A 155 7.39 0.03 17.18
N MET A 156 6.06 0.10 17.02
CA MET A 156 5.11 -0.78 17.72
C MET A 156 5.31 -2.25 17.35
N GLU A 157 5.64 -2.52 16.09
CA GLU A 157 5.92 -3.87 15.62
C GLU A 157 7.28 -4.36 16.07
N TYR A 158 8.32 -3.55 15.95
CA TYR A 158 9.62 -3.91 16.50
C TYR A 158 9.50 -4.27 17.98
N TRP A 159 8.72 -3.49 18.74
CA TRP A 159 8.39 -3.77 20.14
C TRP A 159 7.67 -5.11 20.30
N ALA A 160 6.55 -5.32 19.61
CA ALA A 160 5.77 -6.55 19.69
C ALA A 160 6.59 -7.80 19.33
N ILE A 161 7.52 -7.68 18.38
CA ILE A 161 8.40 -8.79 18.01
C ILE A 161 9.50 -8.99 19.04
N SER A 162 10.08 -7.92 19.57
CA SER A 162 11.07 -7.99 20.65
C SER A 162 10.50 -8.70 21.88
N GLN A 163 9.25 -8.41 22.25
CA GLN A 163 8.54 -9.09 23.33
C GLN A 163 8.34 -10.60 23.08
N ARG A 164 8.11 -11.01 21.83
CA ARG A 164 8.01 -12.43 21.45
C ARG A 164 9.37 -13.13 21.41
N SER A 165 10.43 -12.40 21.05
CA SER A 165 11.79 -12.93 20.93
C SER A 165 12.42 -13.30 22.28
N GLY A 166 11.89 -12.80 23.40
CA GLY A 166 12.24 -13.28 24.75
C GLY A 166 11.95 -14.79 24.97
N VAL A 167 11.10 -15.38 24.13
CA VAL A 167 10.76 -16.81 24.13
C VAL A 167 11.45 -17.58 22.99
N ILE A 168 11.94 -16.89 21.95
CA ILE A 168 12.55 -17.52 20.77
C ILE A 168 13.93 -16.90 20.53
N THR A 169 14.95 -17.60 21.00
CA THR A 169 16.36 -17.30 20.82
C THR A 169 16.72 -17.07 19.35
N GLY A 170 17.00 -15.83 18.96
CA GLY A 170 17.85 -15.52 17.80
C GLY A 170 17.23 -14.66 16.70
N GLN A 171 18.12 -14.20 15.82
CA GLN A 171 17.89 -13.33 14.66
C GLN A 171 16.89 -13.89 13.64
N PHE A 172 16.74 -15.21 13.60
CA PHE A 172 15.82 -15.94 12.73
C PHE A 172 14.33 -15.72 13.06
N SER A 173 13.99 -15.43 14.32
CA SER A 173 12.58 -15.26 14.73
C SER A 173 12.04 -13.89 14.34
N LEU A 174 12.87 -12.85 14.42
CA LEU A 174 12.49 -11.47 14.09
C LEU A 174 12.36 -11.27 12.56
N GLU A 175 13.24 -11.88 11.75
CA GLU A 175 13.10 -11.88 10.29
C GLU A 175 11.79 -12.55 9.83
N GLN A 176 11.46 -13.72 10.38
CA GLN A 176 10.22 -14.44 10.06
C GLN A 176 8.96 -13.63 10.41
N VAL A 177 8.93 -12.96 11.56
CA VAL A 177 7.75 -12.17 11.95
C VAL A 177 7.61 -10.90 11.10
N VAL A 178 8.73 -10.24 10.75
CA VAL A 178 8.71 -9.09 9.83
C VAL A 178 8.17 -9.52 8.46
N GLU A 179 8.64 -10.64 7.92
CA GLU A 179 8.17 -11.16 6.64
C GLU A 179 6.68 -11.52 6.66
N GLU A 180 6.21 -12.18 7.72
CA GLU A 180 4.81 -12.54 7.90
C GLU A 180 3.90 -11.31 7.99
N LYS A 181 4.30 -10.29 8.76
CA LYS A 181 3.55 -9.04 8.88
C LYS A 181 3.51 -8.26 7.57
N CYS A 182 4.65 -8.13 6.91
CA CYS A 182 4.74 -7.52 5.60
C CYS A 182 3.87 -8.23 4.54
N ARG A 183 3.84 -9.56 4.56
CA ARG A 183 2.97 -10.36 3.70
C ARG A 183 1.50 -10.07 3.98
N THR A 184 1.10 -10.13 5.25
CA THR A 184 -0.27 -9.87 5.70
C THR A 184 -0.76 -8.49 5.24
N TRP A 185 0.08 -7.45 5.29
CA TRP A 185 -0.32 -6.13 4.83
C TRP A 185 -0.50 -6.04 3.33
N LYS A 186 0.39 -6.68 2.57
CA LYS A 186 0.28 -6.71 1.10
C LYS A 186 -1.00 -7.44 0.68
N GLU A 187 -1.36 -8.51 1.38
CA GLU A 187 -2.61 -9.26 1.18
C GLU A 187 -3.84 -8.39 1.51
N ASN A 188 -3.88 -7.79 2.70
CA ASN A 188 -4.99 -6.92 3.10
C ASN A 188 -5.23 -5.74 2.14
N ILE A 189 -4.16 -5.13 1.62
CA ILE A 189 -4.27 -4.02 0.65
C ILE A 189 -4.89 -4.51 -0.66
N ALA A 190 -4.51 -5.71 -1.12
CA ALA A 190 -5.08 -6.29 -2.33
C ALA A 190 -6.58 -6.57 -2.13
N ASP A 191 -6.97 -7.12 -0.99
CA ASP A 191 -8.37 -7.44 -0.68
C ASP A 191 -9.25 -6.19 -0.52
N ILE A 192 -8.77 -5.15 0.20
CA ILE A 192 -9.49 -3.87 0.36
C ILE A 192 -9.76 -3.22 -0.99
N TRP A 193 -8.78 -3.26 -1.89
CA TRP A 193 -8.99 -2.79 -3.25
C TRP A 193 -10.05 -3.62 -3.95
N MET A 194 -9.98 -4.96 -3.84
CA MET A 194 -10.98 -5.84 -4.44
C MET A 194 -12.42 -5.51 -4.06
N ASP A 195 -12.65 -5.12 -2.80
CA ASP A 195 -13.97 -4.90 -2.22
C ASP A 195 -14.56 -3.50 -2.46
N THR A 196 -13.74 -2.45 -2.59
CA THR A 196 -14.19 -1.04 -2.56
C THR A 196 -14.38 -0.39 -3.95
N ARG A 197 -14.20 -1.15 -5.03
CA ARG A 197 -13.89 -0.63 -6.37
C ARG A 197 -15.03 -0.17 -7.27
N TYR A 198 -16.31 -0.45 -6.98
CA TYR A 198 -17.38 -0.12 -7.94
C TYR A 198 -17.94 1.29 -7.73
N TYR A 199 -17.39 2.26 -8.46
CA TYR A 199 -17.67 3.70 -8.37
C TYR A 199 -19.09 4.11 -8.76
N GLU A 200 -19.64 5.03 -7.97
CA GLU A 200 -20.78 5.87 -8.35
C GLU A 200 -20.35 6.75 -9.55
N GLU A 201 -21.22 6.92 -10.55
CA GLU A 201 -21.03 7.65 -11.84
C GLU A 201 -20.48 6.88 -13.06
N SER A 202 -20.22 5.58 -12.98
CA SER A 202 -19.69 4.77 -14.11
C SER A 202 -20.74 4.02 -14.94
N TYR A 203 -20.31 3.26 -15.96
CA TYR A 203 -21.17 2.28 -16.65
C TYR A 203 -21.79 1.26 -15.68
N HIS A 204 -21.16 0.99 -14.53
CA HIS A 204 -21.74 0.16 -13.47
C HIS A 204 -23.02 0.80 -12.89
N ASP A 205 -23.02 2.11 -12.74
CA ASP A 205 -24.18 2.87 -12.24
C ASP A 205 -25.33 2.93 -13.25
N PHE A 206 -25.01 3.02 -14.54
CA PHE A 206 -26.02 2.89 -15.60
C PHE A 206 -26.70 1.51 -15.58
N LEU A 207 -25.93 0.44 -15.36
CA LEU A 207 -26.48 -0.91 -15.22
C LEU A 207 -27.27 -1.10 -13.92
N ARG A 208 -26.83 -0.51 -12.80
CA ARG A 208 -27.46 -0.62 -11.47
C ARG A 208 -28.77 0.18 -11.35
N ASN A 209 -28.83 1.38 -11.96
CA ASN A 209 -29.97 2.31 -11.84
C ASN A 209 -30.88 2.34 -13.08
N ARG A 210 -30.91 1.26 -13.86
CA ARG A 210 -31.59 1.17 -15.17
C ARG A 210 -33.04 1.64 -15.19
N LEU A 211 -33.78 1.51 -14.07
CA LEU A 211 -35.20 1.86 -13.98
C LEU A 211 -35.47 3.30 -13.48
N ARG A 212 -34.48 3.96 -12.85
CA ARG A 212 -34.63 5.33 -12.32
C ARG A 212 -34.22 6.42 -13.31
N LYS A 213 -33.48 6.06 -14.36
CA LYS A 213 -32.97 6.98 -15.39
C LYS A 213 -33.72 6.85 -16.75
N ILE A 214 -34.90 6.20 -16.76
CA ILE A 214 -35.82 6.12 -17.91
C ILE A 214 -36.80 7.30 -17.84
#